data_AF-A0A1B6GDD8-F1
#
_entry.id   AF-A0A1B6GDD8-F1
#
_cell.length_a   1.000
_cell.length_b   1.000
_cell.length_c   1.000
_cell.angle_alpha   90.00
_cell.angle_beta   90.00
_cell.angle_gamma   90.00
#
_symmetry.space_group_name_H-M   'P 1'
#
loop_
_entity.id
_entity.type
_entity.pdbx_description
1 polymer ?
#
loop_
_entity_poly.entity_id
_entity_poly.type
_entity_poly.pdbx_seq_one_letter_code
_entity_poly.pdbx_strand_id
1 'polypeptide(L)'
;MTSSVVVLTSTLVLGAVVILSLSHVTESLPYSGHKGYLTDLENDADPELMLEILTRLGQTIMRANDLENSKRGLDLGLSRGFSGSQAAKHLMGLAAANFAGGPGRRRRDASQA
;
A
#
# COMPACT_ATOMS: atom_id res chain seq x y z
N MET A 1 -45.41 31.25 14.81
CA MET A 1 -45.44 29.93 14.14
C MET A 1 -44.39 29.82 13.05
N THR A 2 -44.20 30.84 12.21
CA THR A 2 -43.19 30.86 11.14
C THR A 2 -41.73 30.76 11.64
N SER A 3 -41.35 31.49 12.69
CA SER A 3 -39.98 31.43 13.24
C SER A 3 -39.62 30.06 13.81
N SER A 4 -40.55 29.38 14.48
CA SER A 4 -40.34 28.03 15.03
C SER A 4 -40.12 27.00 13.93
N VAL A 5 -40.86 27.12 12.82
CA VAL A 5 -40.70 26.24 11.65
C VAL A 5 -39.33 26.47 10.99
N VAL A 6 -38.87 27.72 10.88
CA VAL A 6 -37.55 28.05 10.29
C VAL A 6 -36.38 27.51 11.15
N VAL A 7 -36.49 27.58 12.48
CA VAL A 7 -35.46 27.05 13.38
C VAL A 7 -35.40 25.51 13.30
N LEU A 8 -36.56 24.85 13.24
CA LEU A 8 -36.63 23.39 13.10
C LEU A 8 -36.07 22.90 11.77
N THR A 9 -36.37 23.56 10.66
CA THR A 9 -35.84 23.16 9.35
C THR A 9 -34.34 23.43 9.24
N SER A 10 -33.85 24.56 9.77
CA SER A 10 -32.42 24.89 9.76
C SER A 10 -31.58 23.91 10.58
N THR A 11 -32.06 23.51 11.76
CA THR A 11 -31.37 22.54 12.61
C THR A 11 -31.34 21.14 12.00
N LEU A 12 -32.42 20.72 11.34
CA LEU A 12 -32.48 19.44 10.64
C LEU A 12 -31.52 19.40 9.44
N VAL A 13 -31.44 20.48 8.66
CA VAL A 13 -30.50 20.61 7.54
C VAL A 13 -29.05 20.58 8.02
N LEU A 14 -28.71 21.32 9.07
CA LEU A 14 -27.37 21.30 9.67
C LEU A 14 -26.99 19.91 10.19
N GLY A 15 -27.91 19.22 10.87
CA GLY A 15 -27.71 17.85 11.33
C GLY A 15 -27.47 16.87 10.19
N ALA A 16 -28.24 16.97 9.10
CA ALA A 16 -28.06 16.14 7.91
C ALA A 16 -26.69 16.37 7.23
N VAL A 17 -26.23 17.62 7.14
CA VAL A 17 -24.90 17.95 6.59
C VAL A 17 -23.79 17.35 7.45
N VAL A 18 -23.87 17.45 8.78
CA VAL A 18 -22.86 16.86 9.69
C VAL A 18 -22.80 15.33 9.53
N ILE A 19 -23.95 14.65 9.48
CA ILE A 19 -24.01 13.20 9.29
C ILE A 19 -23.43 12.80 7.93
N LEU A 20 -23.75 13.54 6.86
CA LEU A 20 -23.17 13.28 5.54
C LEU A 20 -21.65 13.46 5.57
N SER A 21 -21.14 14.53 6.18
CA SER A 21 -19.70 14.80 6.28
C SER A 21 -18.96 13.71 7.06
N LEU A 22 -19.53 13.17 8.14
CA LEU A 22 -18.94 12.06 8.89
C LEU A 22 -18.88 10.77 8.07
N SER A 23 -19.90 10.49 7.25
CA SER A 23 -19.94 9.30 6.40
C SER A 23 -18.87 9.29 5.30
N HIS A 24 -18.37 10.45 4.86
CA HIS A 24 -17.26 10.52 3.89
C HIS A 24 -15.88 10.30 4.53
N VAL A 25 -15.79 10.30 5.87
CA VAL A 25 -14.53 10.09 6.60
C VAL A 25 -14.27 8.61 6.87
N THR A 26 -15.29 7.74 6.79
CA THR A 26 -15.18 6.33 7.18
C THR A 26 -14.58 5.41 6.10
N GLU A 27 -14.38 5.87 4.87
CA GLU A 27 -13.79 5.04 3.80
C GLU A 27 -12.28 4.81 3.92
N SER A 28 -11.61 5.33 4.96
CA SER A 28 -10.16 5.14 5.14
C SER A 28 -9.73 4.62 6.53
N LEU A 29 -10.66 4.12 7.35
CA LEU A 29 -10.29 3.47 8.61
C LEU A 29 -9.73 2.07 8.33
N PRO A 30 -8.44 1.79 8.64
CA PRO A 30 -7.95 0.42 8.63
C PRO A 30 -8.74 -0.37 9.67
N TYR A 31 -9.34 -1.47 9.24
CA TYR A 31 -10.06 -2.42 10.07
C TYR A 31 -9.22 -2.76 11.32
N SER A 32 -9.56 -2.18 12.47
CA SER A 32 -8.85 -2.38 13.74
C SER A 32 -9.24 -3.72 14.38
N GLY A 33 -9.25 -4.79 13.59
CA GLY A 33 -9.52 -6.16 14.04
C GLY A 33 -8.27 -7.03 14.17
N HIS A 34 -7.07 -6.47 13.96
CA HIS A 34 -5.81 -7.24 13.91
C HIS A 34 -4.79 -6.87 15.01
N LYS A 35 -5.14 -5.96 15.95
CA LYS A 35 -4.22 -5.61 17.04
C LYS A 35 -4.11 -6.70 18.12
N GLY A 36 -5.21 -7.41 18.42
CA GLY A 36 -5.20 -8.46 19.45
C GLY A 36 -4.27 -9.63 19.12
N TYR A 37 -4.26 -10.09 17.87
CA TYR A 37 -3.44 -11.22 17.43
C TYR A 37 -1.93 -10.91 17.50
N LEU A 38 -1.53 -9.67 17.18
CA LEU A 38 -0.13 -9.26 17.28
C LEU A 38 0.35 -9.17 18.73
N THR A 39 -0.50 -8.70 19.64
CA THR A 39 -0.15 -8.61 21.07
C THR A 39 -0.08 -9.97 21.76
N ASP A 40 -0.96 -10.92 21.40
CA ASP A 40 -0.89 -12.30 21.91
C ASP A 40 0.33 -13.07 21.37
N LEU A 41 0.74 -12.80 20.12
CA LEU A 41 1.96 -13.37 19.54
C LEU A 41 3.23 -12.83 20.22
N GLU A 42 3.18 -11.67 20.85
CA GLU A 42 4.35 -11.08 21.54
C GLU A 42 4.50 -11.61 22.97
N ASN A 43 3.42 -12.10 23.59
CA ASN A 43 3.43 -12.63 24.96
C ASN A 43 3.61 -14.16 25.04
N ASP A 44 3.01 -14.94 24.13
CA ASP A 44 2.92 -16.42 24.24
C ASP A 44 3.29 -17.17 22.93
N ALA A 45 4.06 -16.58 22.01
CA ALA A 45 4.44 -17.29 20.80
C ALA A 45 5.53 -18.36 21.07
N ASP A 46 5.14 -19.62 20.93
CA ASP A 46 6.08 -20.74 20.91
C ASP A 46 7.16 -20.53 19.82
N PRO A 47 8.45 -20.49 20.19
CA PRO A 47 9.53 -20.17 19.24
C PRO A 47 9.62 -21.20 18.11
N GLU A 48 9.24 -22.46 18.37
CA GLU A 48 9.23 -23.53 17.39
C GLU A 48 8.14 -23.33 16.33
N LEU A 49 6.95 -22.88 16.74
CA LEU A 49 5.84 -22.53 15.85
C LEU A 49 6.19 -21.31 14.99
N MET A 50 6.83 -20.29 15.59
CA MET A 50 7.34 -19.14 14.83
C MET A 50 8.36 -19.54 13.77
N LEU A 51 9.32 -20.40 14.12
CA LEU A 51 10.29 -20.91 13.15
C LEU A 51 9.61 -21.71 12.04
N GLU A 52 8.57 -22.49 12.35
CA GLU A 52 7.76 -23.18 11.35
C GLU A 52 7.04 -22.20 10.42
N ILE A 53 6.44 -21.13 10.95
CA ILE A 53 5.79 -20.09 10.13
C ILE A 53 6.82 -19.38 9.25
N LEU A 54 7.98 -19.01 9.80
CA LEU A 54 9.05 -18.33 9.06
C LEU A 54 9.63 -19.22 7.96
N THR A 55 9.81 -20.51 8.22
CA THR A 55 10.30 -21.46 7.22
C THR A 55 9.27 -21.72 6.12
N ARG A 56 7.98 -21.88 6.46
CA ARG A 56 6.89 -21.96 5.47
C ARG A 56 6.78 -20.70 4.63
N LEU A 57 6.96 -19.52 5.24
CA LEU A 57 6.97 -18.24 4.53
C LEU A 57 8.17 -18.14 3.58
N GLY A 58 9.37 -18.45 4.05
CA GLY A 58 10.59 -18.47 3.23
C GLY A 58 10.46 -19.42 2.03
N GLN A 59 9.94 -20.63 2.26
CA GLN A 59 9.67 -21.60 1.19
C GLN A 59 8.61 -21.12 0.19
N THR A 60 7.58 -20.40 0.65
CA THR A 60 6.55 -19.82 -0.21
C THR A 60 7.13 -18.69 -1.07
N ILE A 61 7.95 -17.82 -0.47
CA ILE A 61 8.63 -16.74 -1.17
C ILE A 61 9.62 -17.29 -2.19
N MET A 62 10.43 -18.29 -1.84
CA MET A 62 11.37 -18.93 -2.77
C MET A 62 10.63 -19.59 -3.94
N ARG A 63 9.54 -20.32 -3.67
CA ARG A 63 8.69 -20.91 -4.71
C ARG A 63 8.02 -19.85 -5.59
N ALA A 64 7.65 -18.71 -5.03
CA ALA A 64 7.12 -17.58 -5.78
C ALA A 64 8.21 -16.84 -6.58
N ASN A 65 9.46 -16.89 -6.11
CA ASN A 65 10.61 -16.26 -6.76
C ASN A 65 11.18 -17.10 -7.91
N ASP A 66 11.06 -18.44 -7.85
CA ASP A 66 11.34 -19.32 -9.00
C ASP A 66 10.34 -19.11 -10.16
N LEU A 67 9.23 -18.39 -9.90
CA LEU A 67 8.38 -17.74 -10.92
C LEU A 67 8.96 -16.37 -11.34
N GLU A 68 10.28 -16.30 -11.46
CA GLU A 68 11.01 -15.16 -11.98
C GLU A 68 10.41 -14.80 -13.35
N ASN A 69 9.94 -13.56 -13.49
CA ASN A 69 9.65 -12.86 -14.75
C ASN A 69 8.19 -12.57 -15.17
N SER A 70 7.26 -12.32 -14.25
CA SER A 70 6.29 -11.23 -14.48
C SER A 70 5.42 -10.90 -13.27
N LYS A 71 5.46 -9.63 -12.84
CA LYS A 71 4.29 -8.91 -12.29
C LYS A 71 3.80 -9.17 -10.86
N ARG A 72 4.54 -9.83 -9.95
CA ARG A 72 4.14 -9.85 -8.52
C ARG A 72 5.26 -9.42 -7.59
N GLY A 73 5.72 -8.17 -7.78
CA GLY A 73 6.32 -7.44 -6.66
C GLY A 73 5.25 -7.20 -5.59
N LEU A 74 5.65 -7.26 -4.33
CA LEU A 74 4.87 -6.79 -3.18
C LEU A 74 4.31 -5.38 -3.47
N ASP A 75 3.04 -5.27 -3.83
CA ASP A 75 2.40 -3.95 -4.04
C ASP A 75 2.05 -3.37 -2.67
N LEU A 76 2.92 -2.49 -2.17
CA LEU A 76 2.70 -1.70 -0.96
C LEU A 76 1.62 -0.62 -1.14
N GLY A 77 0.82 -0.69 -2.21
CA GLY A 77 -0.23 0.29 -2.49
C GLY A 77 0.31 1.65 -2.94
N LEU A 78 1.61 1.79 -3.21
CA LEU A 78 2.22 3.05 -3.66
C LEU A 78 1.69 3.52 -5.02
N SER A 79 1.14 2.59 -5.81
CA SER A 79 0.51 2.87 -7.11
C SER A 79 -0.96 3.29 -7.00
N ARG A 80 -1.59 3.15 -5.83
CA ARG A 80 -3.00 3.47 -5.63
C ARG A 80 -3.18 4.99 -5.57
N GLY A 81 -3.96 5.53 -6.49
CA GLY A 81 -4.16 6.98 -6.64
C GLY A 81 -3.16 7.66 -7.58
N PHE A 82 -2.21 6.93 -8.17
CA PHE A 82 -1.30 7.49 -9.17
C PHE A 82 -1.92 7.44 -10.58
N SER A 83 -1.94 8.57 -11.26
CA SER A 83 -2.43 8.67 -12.64
C SER A 83 -1.56 7.84 -13.59
N GLY A 84 -2.17 7.19 -14.59
CA GLY A 84 -1.45 6.30 -15.52
C GLY A 84 -0.26 6.99 -16.23
N SER A 85 -0.34 8.29 -16.48
CA SER A 85 0.76 9.08 -17.04
C SER A 85 1.93 9.27 -16.07
N GLN A 86 1.66 9.30 -14.76
CA GLN A 86 2.67 9.37 -13.71
C GLN A 86 3.34 8.00 -13.50
N ALA A 87 2.55 6.92 -13.51
CA ALA A 87 3.09 5.56 -13.48
C ALA A 87 3.98 5.27 -14.71
N ALA A 88 3.57 5.73 -15.89
CA ALA A 88 4.36 5.61 -17.12
C ALA A 88 5.69 6.40 -17.04
N LYS A 89 5.66 7.65 -16.56
CA LYS A 89 6.89 8.44 -16.34
C LYS A 89 7.82 7.79 -15.34
N HIS A 90 7.27 7.22 -14.26
CA HIS A 90 8.07 6.52 -13.26
C HIS A 90 8.75 5.27 -13.84
N LEU A 91 8.02 4.45 -14.60
CA LEU A 91 8.60 3.30 -15.30
C LEU A 91 9.67 3.70 -16.32
N MET A 92 9.44 4.77 -17.07
CA MET A 92 10.43 5.31 -18.03
C MET A 92 11.69 5.81 -17.31
N GLY A 93 11.54 6.50 -16.18
CA GLY A 93 12.66 6.97 -15.36
C GLY A 93 13.48 5.82 -14.78
N LEU A 94 12.81 4.78 -14.27
CA LEU A 94 13.48 3.57 -13.80
C LEU A 94 14.22 2.85 -14.94
N ALA A 95 13.61 2.75 -16.12
CA ALA A 95 14.24 2.16 -17.29
C ALA A 95 15.47 2.95 -17.75
N ALA A 96 15.41 4.29 -17.71
CA ALA A 96 16.54 5.15 -18.03
C ALA A 96 17.69 5.03 -17.00
N ALA A 97 17.37 4.89 -15.71
CA ALA A 97 18.37 4.68 -14.66
C ALA A 97 19.05 3.30 -14.77
N ASN A 98 18.29 2.27 -15.15
CA ASN A 98 18.80 0.91 -15.35
C ASN A 98 19.49 0.72 -16.72
N PHE A 99 19.45 1.71 -17.60
CA PHE A 99 20.07 1.62 -18.92
C PHE A 99 21.58 1.46 -18.80
N ALA A 100 22.11 0.39 -19.39
CA ALA A 100 23.53 0.03 -19.30
C ALA A 100 24.49 1.09 -19.85
N GLY A 101 24.01 1.98 -20.73
CA GLY A 101 24.74 3.13 -21.27
C GLY A 101 24.32 4.48 -20.71
N GLY A 102 23.69 4.52 -19.53
CA GLY A 102 23.21 5.76 -18.91
C GLY A 102 24.34 6.77 -18.65
N PRO A 103 24.05 8.08 -18.72
CA PRO A 103 25.06 9.13 -18.54
C PRO A 103 25.75 8.98 -17.18
N GLY A 104 27.08 8.92 -17.18
CA GLY A 104 27.92 8.71 -15.99
C GLY A 104 28.52 7.30 -15.87
N ARG A 105 28.05 6.31 -16.64
CA ARG A 105 28.61 4.95 -16.63
C ARG A 105 29.76 4.86 -17.66
N ARG A 106 31.01 4.89 -17.18
CA ARG A 106 32.20 4.70 -18.04
C ARG A 106 32.10 3.33 -18.72
N ARG A 107 32.16 3.32 -20.06
CA ARG A 107 32.30 2.08 -20.84
C ARG A 107 33.60 1.45 -20.36
N ARG A 108 33.53 0.29 -19.69
CA ARG A 108 34.74 -0.47 -19.38
C ARG A 108 35.28 -0.90 -20.74
N ASP A 109 36.43 -0.35 -21.10
CA ASP A 109 37.06 -0.53 -22.41
C ASP A 109 37.21 -2.03 -22.71
N ALA A 110 36.60 -2.46 -23.81
CA ALA A 110 36.75 -3.80 -24.36
C ALA A 110 38.10 -3.90 -25.10
N SER A 111 39.20 -3.58 -24.41
CA SER A 111 40.57 -3.67 -24.92
C SER A 111 41.45 -4.48 -23.97
N GLN A 112 41.05 -5.72 -23.71
CA GLN A 112 41.96 -6.77 -23.27
C GLN A 112 41.33 -8.14 -23.57
N ALA A 113 41.47 -8.56 -24.83
CA ALA A 113 41.34 -9.94 -25.28
C ALA A 113 42.41 -10.14 -26.37
#